data_AF-A4J8E0-F1
#
_entry.id   AF-A4J8E0-F1
#
_cell.length_a   1.000
_cell.length_b   1.000
_cell.length_c   1.000
_cell.angle_alpha   90.00
_cell.angle_beta   90.00
_cell.angle_gamma   90.00
#
_symmetry.space_group_name_H-M   'P 1'
#
loop_
_entity.id
_entity.type
_entity.pdbx_description
1 polymer ?
#
loop_
_entity_poly.entity_id
_entity_poly.type
_entity_poly.pdbx_seq_one_letter_code
_entity_poly.pdbx_strand_id
1 'polypeptide(L)'
;MTTIGLGVWEQGLLWGVMVLGVFLTFRVLDFPDLTVDGSFTLGAAVAASIILEGHNPWVGTFLAMVSGILAGSVIGWLNTRLRISPLLSGILVMIALYSINLRRYTKRRLYRRPYACRKV
;
A
#
# COMPACT_ATOMS: atom_id res chain seq x y z
N MET A 1 -19.44 3.38 25.63
CA MET A 1 -18.22 4.05 26.12
C MET A 1 -17.03 3.09 26.18
N THR A 2 -17.17 1.86 26.70
CA THR A 2 -16.09 0.85 26.73
C THR A 2 -15.58 0.40 25.36
N THR A 3 -16.46 0.35 24.34
CA THR A 3 -16.09 -0.01 22.96
C THR A 3 -15.18 1.00 22.27
N ILE A 4 -15.30 2.29 22.61
CA ILE A 4 -14.48 3.36 22.04
C ILE A 4 -13.04 3.24 22.58
N GLY A 5 -12.89 2.92 23.88
CA GLY A 5 -11.60 2.68 24.49
C GLY A 5 -10.83 1.55 23.80
N LEU A 6 -11.47 0.40 23.57
CA LEU A 6 -10.84 -0.71 22.85
C LEU A 6 -10.45 -0.34 21.41
N GLY A 7 -11.35 0.34 20.69
CA GLY A 7 -11.08 0.73 19.30
C GLY A 7 -9.92 1.72 19.16
N VAL A 8 -9.72 2.63 20.12
CA VAL A 8 -8.55 3.53 20.13
C VAL A 8 -7.25 2.75 20.30
N TRP A 9 -7.23 1.74 21.18
CA TRP A 9 -6.05 0.90 21.38
C TRP A 9 -5.72 0.04 20.17
N GLU A 10 -6.72 -0.59 19.56
CA GLU A 10 -6.54 -1.40 18.34
C GLU A 10 -5.97 -0.55 17.19
N GLN A 11 -6.58 0.60 16.93
CA GLN A 11 -6.16 1.51 15.87
C GLN A 11 -4.77 2.09 16.17
N GLY A 12 -4.50 2.50 17.41
CA GLY A 12 -3.20 3.02 17.82
C GLY A 12 -2.05 2.03 17.66
N LEU A 13 -2.27 0.76 18.03
CA LEU A 13 -1.26 -0.30 17.88
C LEU A 13 -1.00 -0.64 16.40
N LEU A 14 -2.05 -0.67 15.57
CA LEU A 14 -1.93 -0.92 14.12
C LEU A 14 -1.15 0.21 13.42
N TRP A 15 -1.51 1.47 13.69
CA TRP A 15 -0.83 2.63 13.10
C TRP A 15 0.57 2.86 13.69
N GLY A 16 0.89 2.32 14.87
CA GLY A 16 2.23 2.43 15.47
C GLY A 16 3.33 1.84 14.57
N VAL A 17 3.10 0.67 13.98
CA VAL A 17 4.06 0.04 13.05
C VAL A 17 4.22 0.87 11.77
N MET A 18 3.13 1.46 11.28
CA MET A 18 3.15 2.37 10.14
C MET A 18 4.00 3.62 10.41
N VAL A 19 3.81 4.26 11.58
CA VAL A 19 4.56 5.45 11.99
C VAL A 19 6.06 5.16 12.11
N LEU A 20 6.45 3.96 12.56
CA LEU A 20 7.86 3.55 12.56
C LEU A 20 8.48 3.53 11.15
N GLY A 21 7.72 3.10 10.14
CA GLY A 21 8.16 3.14 8.73
C GLY A 21 8.41 4.57 8.24
N VAL A 22 7.47 5.47 8.53
CA VAL A 22 7.61 6.90 8.17
C VAL A 22 8.76 7.55 8.93
N PHE A 23 8.93 7.24 10.21
CA PHE A 23 10.04 7.74 11.03
C PHE A 23 11.40 7.32 10.47
N LEU A 24 11.51 6.09 9.95
CA LEU A 24 12.75 5.60 9.34
C LEU A 24 13.14 6.46 8.12
N THR A 25 12.18 6.79 7.27
CA THR A 25 12.42 7.64 6.08
C THR A 25 12.82 9.05 6.45
N PHE A 26 12.20 9.64 7.48
CA PHE A 26 12.63 10.94 8.01
C PHE A 26 14.07 10.92 8.51
N ARG A 27 14.47 9.85 9.20
CA ARG A 27 15.81 9.75 9.79
C ARG A 27 16.90 9.46 8.77
N VAL A 28 16.57 8.79 7.66
CA VAL A 28 17.54 8.41 6.63
C VAL A 28 17.62 9.43 5.50
N LEU A 29 16.47 9.98 5.09
CA LEU A 29 16.32 10.76 3.86
C LEU A 29 16.05 12.25 4.11
N ASP A 30 15.89 12.68 5.37
CA ASP A 30 15.59 14.07 5.79
C ASP A 30 14.32 14.66 5.14
N PHE A 31 13.36 13.82 4.72
CA PHE A 31 12.05 14.26 4.22
C PHE A 31 10.91 13.30 4.58
N PRO A 32 9.65 13.80 4.65
CA PRO A 32 8.47 12.96 4.89
C PRO A 32 8.16 12.08 3.67
N ASP A 33 8.51 10.80 3.72
CA ASP A 33 8.01 9.85 2.73
C ASP A 33 6.65 9.31 3.20
N LEU A 34 5.57 9.83 2.61
CA LEU A 34 4.21 9.38 2.89
C LEU A 34 3.84 8.08 2.14
N THR A 35 4.70 7.58 1.23
CA THR A 35 4.40 6.42 0.36
C THR A 35 4.42 5.08 1.09
N VAL A 36 4.85 5.10 2.35
CA VAL A 36 4.81 3.96 3.27
C VAL A 36 3.41 3.35 3.30
N ASP A 37 2.35 4.16 3.29
CA ASP A 37 0.95 3.71 3.24
C ASP A 37 0.62 2.95 1.93
N GLY A 38 1.00 3.53 0.79
CA GLY A 38 0.81 2.90 -0.52
C GLY A 38 1.62 1.61 -0.71
N SER A 39 2.85 1.56 -0.18
CA SER A 39 3.76 0.42 -0.35
C SER A 39 3.38 -0.77 0.53
N PHE A 40 2.97 -0.51 1.78
CA PHE A 40 2.47 -1.57 2.67
C PHE A 40 1.17 -2.16 2.16
N THR A 41 0.24 -1.32 1.69
CA THR A 41 -1.03 -1.80 1.13
C THR A 41 -0.84 -2.59 -0.16
N LEU A 42 0.11 -2.20 -1.02
CA LEU A 42 0.44 -2.97 -2.23
C LEU A 42 1.07 -4.33 -1.89
N GLY A 43 2.03 -4.38 -0.95
CA GLY A 43 2.62 -5.64 -0.50
C GLY A 43 1.56 -6.59 0.09
N ALA A 44 0.67 -6.08 0.94
CA ALA A 44 -0.44 -6.85 1.50
C ALA A 44 -1.40 -7.34 0.42
N ALA A 45 -1.73 -6.51 -0.58
CA ALA A 45 -2.60 -6.88 -1.69
C ALA A 45 -1.98 -7.98 -2.57
N VAL A 46 -0.66 -7.92 -2.82
CA VAL A 46 0.07 -8.96 -3.57
C VAL A 46 0.09 -10.27 -2.79
N ALA A 47 0.49 -10.25 -1.51
CA ALA A 47 0.51 -11.44 -0.67
C ALA A 47 -0.89 -12.09 -0.57
N ALA A 48 -1.91 -11.29 -0.26
CA ALA A 48 -3.29 -11.77 -0.17
C ALA A 48 -3.79 -12.35 -1.50
N SER A 49 -3.45 -11.72 -2.64
CA SER A 49 -3.89 -12.22 -3.95
C SER A 49 -3.34 -13.62 -4.27
N ILE A 50 -2.07 -13.86 -3.95
CA ILE A 50 -1.36 -15.12 -4.20
C ILE A 50 -1.84 -16.22 -3.24
N ILE A 51 -2.06 -15.88 -1.97
CA ILE A 51 -2.62 -16.81 -0.98
C ILE A 51 -4.04 -17.23 -1.37
N LEU A 52 -4.87 -16.28 -1.82
CA LEU A 52 -6.23 -16.55 -2.29
C LEU A 52 -6.28 -17.39 -3.58
N GLU A 53 -5.20 -17.38 -4.37
CA GLU A 53 -5.05 -18.20 -5.58
C GLU A 53 -4.53 -19.62 -5.29
N GLY A 54 -4.27 -19.95 -4.02
CA GLY A 54 -3.89 -21.31 -3.59
C GLY A 54 -2.39 -21.61 -3.69
N HIS A 55 -1.56 -20.59 -3.93
CA HIS A 55 -0.10 -20.73 -3.97
C HIS A 55 0.52 -20.78 -2.56
N ASN A 56 1.76 -21.27 -2.48
CA ASN A 56 2.50 -21.39 -1.24
C ASN A 56 2.74 -19.99 -0.60
N PRO A 57 2.34 -19.77 0.67
CA PRO A 57 2.48 -18.46 1.34
C PRO A 57 3.88 -17.87 1.31
N TRP A 58 4.92 -18.70 1.37
CA TRP A 58 6.32 -18.27 1.31
C TRP A 58 6.66 -17.54 0.01
N VAL A 59 6.16 -18.05 -1.11
CA VAL A 59 6.35 -17.44 -2.43
C VAL A 59 5.57 -16.12 -2.52
N GLY A 60 4.37 -16.08 -1.93
CA GLY A 60 3.57 -14.86 -1.83
C GLY A 60 4.27 -13.74 -1.07
N THR A 61 4.90 -14.05 0.06
CA THR A 61 5.67 -13.07 0.85
C THR A 61 6.91 -12.57 0.09
N PHE A 62 7.61 -13.45 -0.63
CA PHE A 62 8.75 -13.04 -1.45
C PHE A 62 8.35 -12.09 -2.57
N LEU A 63 7.26 -12.39 -3.29
CA LEU A 63 6.69 -11.51 -4.32
C LEU A 63 6.19 -10.17 -3.75
N ALA A 64 5.60 -10.19 -2.56
CA ALA A 64 5.19 -8.97 -1.86
C ALA A 64 6.40 -8.08 -1.54
N MET A 65 7.51 -8.67 -1.07
CA MET A 65 8.75 -7.93 -0.79
C MET A 65 9.33 -7.29 -2.06
N VAL A 66 9.40 -8.05 -3.16
CA VAL A 66 9.87 -7.54 -4.46
C VAL A 66 8.99 -6.38 -4.93
N SER A 67 7.67 -6.49 -4.77
CA SER A 67 6.74 -5.43 -5.18
C SER A 67 6.93 -4.12 -4.39
N GLY A 68 7.26 -4.21 -3.09
CA GLY A 68 7.60 -3.04 -2.27
C GLY A 68 8.92 -2.39 -2.66
N ILE A 69 9.95 -3.19 -2.98
CA ILE A 69 11.24 -2.69 -3.48
C ILE A 69 11.06 -1.95 -4.81
N LEU A 70 10.23 -2.49 -5.71
CA LEU A 70 9.92 -1.84 -6.98
C LEU A 70 9.21 -0.48 -6.77
N ALA A 71 8.26 -0.40 -5.84
CA ALA A 71 7.59 0.85 -5.50
C ALA A 71 8.57 1.91 -4.99
N GLY A 72 9.47 1.55 -4.06
CA GLY A 72 10.51 2.45 -3.56
C GLY A 72 11.52 2.87 -4.64
N SER A 73 11.87 1.94 -5.53
CA SER A 73 12.78 2.21 -6.65
C SER A 73 12.19 3.23 -7.62
N VAL A 74 10.88 3.19 -7.88
CA VAL A 74 10.18 4.16 -8.72
C VAL A 74 10.26 5.57 -8.12
N ILE A 75 10.13 5.73 -6.80
CA ILE A 75 10.24 7.03 -6.10
C ILE A 75 11.66 7.60 -6.27
N GLY A 76 12.68 6.77 -6.01
CA GLY A 76 14.08 7.16 -6.17
C GLY A 76 14.43 7.50 -7.61
N TRP A 77 13.89 6.77 -8.58
CA TRP A 77 14.06 7.05 -10.00
C TRP A 77 13.40 8.37 -10.42
N LEU A 78 12.19 8.65 -9.91
CA LEU A 78 11.49 9.91 -10.18
C LEU A 78 12.26 11.11 -9.61
N ASN A 79 12.79 10.98 -8.40
CA ASN A 79 13.57 12.02 -7.74
C ASN A 79 14.88 12.31 -8.51
N THR A 80 15.58 11.26 -8.96
CA THR A 80 16.87 11.40 -9.65
C THR A 80 16.75 11.86 -11.11
N ARG A 81 15.68 11.48 -11.84
CA ARG A 81 15.51 11.81 -13.26
C ARG A 81 14.71 13.07 -13.53
N LEU A 82 13.65 13.35 -12.75
CA LEU A 82 12.76 14.48 -13.02
C LEU A 82 13.09 15.76 -12.21
N ARG A 83 14.08 15.72 -11.28
CA ARG A 83 14.46 16.84 -10.40
C ARG A 83 13.26 17.45 -9.65
N ILE A 84 12.25 16.64 -9.37
CA ILE A 84 11.06 17.03 -8.62
C ILE A 84 11.40 17.01 -7.12
N SER A 85 10.72 17.85 -6.32
CA SER A 85 10.88 17.78 -4.86
C SER A 85 10.51 16.38 -4.35
N PRO A 86 11.29 15.81 -3.41
CA PRO A 86 11.06 14.45 -2.92
C PRO A 86 9.65 14.26 -2.35
N LEU A 87 9.08 15.31 -1.76
CA LEU A 87 7.68 15.37 -1.31
C LEU A 87 6.66 15.11 -2.43
N LEU A 88 6.80 15.78 -3.57
CA LEU A 88 5.84 15.66 -4.67
C LEU A 88 5.96 14.29 -5.35
N SER A 89 7.19 13.76 -5.47
CA SER A 89 7.44 12.41 -5.95
C SER A 89 6.73 11.36 -5.09
N GLY A 90 6.83 11.51 -3.76
CA GLY A 90 6.17 10.62 -2.81
C GLY A 90 4.64 10.62 -2.99
N ILE A 91 3.99 11.78 -2.95
CA ILE A 91 2.53 11.86 -3.10
C ILE A 91 2.07 11.29 -4.46
N LEU A 92 2.82 11.54 -5.54
CA LEU A 92 2.49 11.05 -6.88
C LEU A 92 2.55 9.51 -6.96
N VAL A 93 3.59 8.90 -6.38
CA VAL A 93 3.70 7.43 -6.33
C VAL A 93 2.63 6.84 -5.42
N MET A 94 2.31 7.47 -4.29
CA MET A 94 1.22 7.02 -3.42
C MET A 94 -0.13 6.96 -4.16
N ILE A 95 -0.47 8.00 -4.94
CA ILE A 95 -1.69 8.03 -5.75
C ILE A 95 -1.64 6.96 -6.85
N ALA A 96 -0.48 6.74 -7.48
CA ALA A 96 -0.31 5.70 -8.49
C ALA A 96 -0.52 4.28 -7.91
N LEU A 97 0.07 3.99 -6.73
CA LEU A 97 -0.09 2.73 -6.02
C LEU A 97 -1.55 2.51 -5.60
N TYR A 98 -2.21 3.56 -5.12
CA TYR A 98 -3.64 3.52 -4.79
C TYR A 98 -4.50 3.15 -6.01
N SER A 99 -4.20 3.72 -7.18
CA SER A 99 -4.86 3.38 -8.45
C SER A 99 -4.68 1.91 -8.85
N ILE A 100 -3.47 1.36 -8.68
CA ILE A 100 -3.18 -0.07 -8.96
C ILE A 100 -3.98 -0.98 -8.02
N ASN A 101 -3.99 -0.66 -6.72
CA ASN A 101 -4.75 -1.42 -5.73
C ASN A 101 -6.24 -1.43 -6.08
N LEU A 102 -6.83 -0.26 -6.38
CA LEU A 102 -8.23 -0.15 -6.83
C LEU A 102 -8.51 -0.92 -8.12
N ARG A 103 -7.58 -0.90 -9.10
CA ARG A 103 -7.73 -1.62 -10.36
C ARG A 103 -7.85 -3.14 -10.14
N ARG A 104 -7.11 -3.70 -9.18
CA ARG A 104 -7.22 -5.13 -8.82
C ARG A 104 -8.57 -5.43 -8.15
N TYR A 105 -9.01 -4.60 -7.22
CA TYR A 105 -10.32 -4.78 -6.58
C TYR A 105 -11.47 -4.74 -7.60
N THR A 106 -11.45 -3.78 -8.53
CA THR A 106 -12.47 -3.64 -9.57
C THR A 106 -12.54 -4.88 -10.48
N LYS A 107 -11.40 -5.45 -10.87
CA LYS A 107 -11.34 -6.67 -11.71
C LYS A 107 -11.94 -7.89 -11.02
N ARG A 108 -11.69 -8.12 -9.73
CA ARG A 108 -12.30 -9.24 -8.97
C ARG A 108 -13.80 -9.03 -8.70
N ARG A 109 -14.23 -7.79 -8.48
CA ARG A 109 -15.65 -7.47 -8.18
C ARG A 109 -16.57 -7.57 -9.40
N LEU A 110 -16.07 -7.28 -10.61
CA LEU A 110 -16.84 -7.47 -11.85
C LEU A 110 -17.06 -8.93 -12.23
N TYR A 111 -16.19 -9.86 -11.81
CA TYR A 111 -16.35 -11.29 -12.10
C TYR A 111 -17.46 -11.96 -11.25
N ARG A 112 -17.84 -11.35 -10.11
CA ARG A 112 -18.79 -11.94 -9.15
C ARG A 112 -20.21 -11.37 -9.22
N ARG A 113 -20.54 -10.54 -10.23
CA ARG A 113 -21.92 -10.08 -10.45
C ARG A 113 -22.39 -10.38 -11.88
N PRO A 114 -23.22 -11.42 -12.08
CA PRO A 114 -24.05 -11.55 -13.28
C PRO A 114 -25.30 -10.65 -13.25
N TYR A 115 -25.56 -9.88 -12.16
CA TYR A 115 -26.75 -9.03 -12.07
C TYR A 115 -26.44 -7.72 -11.33
N ALA A 116 -25.95 -6.73 -12.06
CA ALA A 116 -25.96 -5.32 -11.64
C ALA A 116 -26.80 -4.48 -12.60
N CYS A 117 -27.95 -5.02 -13.00
CA CYS A 117 -29.07 -4.24 -13.49
C CYS A 117 -30.08 -4.14 -12.35
N ARG A 118 -29.78 -3.29 -11.36
CA ARG A 118 -30.84 -2.65 -10.57
C ARG A 118 -30.33 -1.29 -10.11
N LYS A 119 -30.64 -0.29 -10.93
CA LYS A 119 -30.79 1.10 -10.50
C LYS A 119 -31.57 1.10 -9.18
N VAL A 120 -31.04 1.75 -8.15
CA VAL A 120 -31.60 2.97 -7.53
C VAL A 120 -30.42 3.73 -6.95
#